data_AF-A0A3B4TDJ1-F1
#
_entry.id   AF-A0A3B4TDJ1-F1
#
_cell.length_a   1.000
_cell.length_b   1.000
_cell.length_c   1.000
_cell.angle_alpha   90.00
_cell.angle_beta   90.00
_cell.angle_gamma   90.00
#
_symmetry.space_group_name_H-M   'P 1'
#
loop_
_entity.id
_entity.type
_entity.pdbx_description
1 polymer ?
#
loop_
_entity_poly.entity_id
_entity_poly.type
_entity_poly.pdbx_seq_one_letter_code
_entity_poly.pdbx_strand_id
1 'polypeptide(L)'
;MDEENKLQFPSLPATKEDLLEILPGLFLGPYSAAMKSKLPILERQGITHIVCVRQDIEANFIKPNFPHTFRYLVLDIADNPVENIIRFFPTTKEFIDSCLATGGKVLVHGNAGISRSAALVIAYLMETFGMKYRDAFSHVQERRFCINPNVGFVHQLQEYEAIYLAKLTIKMMSPMQLGRSFLQAGMPGSRKRSLEEDEDFGAMQVTAAQNG
;
A
#
# COMPACT_ATOMS: atom_id res chain seq x y z
N MET A 1 -47.59 0.20 -41.45
CA MET A 1 -47.36 1.58 -41.02
C MET A 1 -46.65 1.47 -39.69
N ASP A 2 -45.32 1.59 -39.72
CA ASP A 2 -44.47 0.81 -38.83
C ASP A 2 -43.61 1.78 -38.00
N GLU A 3 -44.00 2.01 -36.73
CA GLU A 3 -43.35 3.02 -35.88
C GLU A 3 -43.13 2.52 -34.43
N GLU A 4 -42.67 1.27 -34.29
CA GLU A 4 -42.33 0.72 -32.97
C GLU A 4 -40.97 -0.01 -32.98
N ASN A 5 -39.89 0.78 -33.08
CA ASN A 5 -38.54 0.34 -32.71
C ASN A 5 -37.74 1.48 -32.06
N LYS A 6 -38.22 1.95 -30.90
CA LYS A 6 -37.45 2.86 -30.04
C LYS A 6 -36.34 2.07 -29.36
N LEU A 7 -35.10 2.29 -29.80
CA LEU A 7 -33.88 1.71 -29.21
C LEU A 7 -33.87 1.93 -27.69
N GLN A 8 -34.21 0.88 -26.94
CA GLN A 8 -34.31 0.92 -25.49
C GLN A 8 -32.91 0.78 -24.88
N PHE A 9 -32.19 1.89 -24.79
CA PHE A 9 -30.94 1.95 -24.06
C PHE A 9 -31.13 1.44 -22.62
N PRO A 10 -30.29 0.53 -22.12
CA PRO A 10 -30.38 0.09 -20.73
C PRO A 10 -30.15 1.28 -19.81
N SER A 11 -31.07 1.52 -18.87
CA SER A 11 -30.90 2.59 -17.88
C SER A 11 -29.68 2.28 -17.02
N LEU A 12 -28.75 3.24 -16.94
CA LEU A 12 -27.62 3.17 -16.01
C LEU A 12 -28.16 2.92 -14.58
N PRO A 13 -27.49 2.06 -13.77
CA PRO A 13 -28.00 1.68 -12.46
C PRO A 13 -28.22 2.92 -11.58
N ALA A 14 -29.42 3.00 -10.97
CA ALA A 14 -29.91 4.21 -10.31
C ALA A 14 -29.16 4.58 -9.01
N THR A 15 -28.25 3.73 -8.53
CA THR A 15 -27.34 4.03 -7.42
C THR A 15 -26.02 4.60 -7.96
N LYS A 16 -25.89 5.93 -7.91
CA LYS A 16 -24.59 6.61 -8.09
C LYS A 16 -23.75 6.41 -6.82
N GLU A 17 -23.21 5.21 -6.64
CA GLU A 17 -22.49 4.84 -5.42
C GLU A 17 -21.24 5.71 -5.25
N ASP A 18 -21.21 6.48 -4.15
CA ASP A 18 -20.05 7.32 -3.83
C ASP A 18 -18.79 6.46 -3.61
N LEU A 19 -18.97 5.26 -3.05
CA LEU A 19 -17.95 4.36 -2.53
C LEU A 19 -17.82 3.12 -3.44
N LEU A 20 -16.74 3.04 -4.23
CA LEU A 20 -16.57 1.99 -5.25
C LEU A 20 -15.33 1.14 -4.95
N GLU A 21 -15.46 -0.19 -4.92
CA GLU A 21 -14.34 -1.12 -4.70
C GLU A 21 -13.51 -1.25 -6.00
N ILE A 22 -12.21 -0.93 -5.92
CA ILE A 22 -11.27 -0.95 -7.04
C ILE A 22 -10.59 -2.32 -7.15
N LEU A 23 -10.26 -2.91 -6.02
CA LEU A 23 -9.83 -4.29 -5.82
C LEU A 23 -10.22 -4.72 -4.40
N PRO A 24 -10.22 -6.03 -4.05
CA PRO A 24 -10.72 -6.50 -2.77
C PRO A 24 -10.14 -5.73 -1.57
N GLY A 25 -11.00 -4.98 -0.88
CA GLY A 25 -10.65 -4.17 0.29
C GLY A 25 -10.10 -2.76 0.03
N LEU A 26 -9.90 -2.34 -1.22
CA LEU A 26 -9.49 -0.96 -1.57
C LEU A 26 -10.61 -0.23 -2.30
N PHE A 27 -11.11 0.84 -1.71
CA PHE A 27 -12.22 1.64 -2.22
C PHE A 27 -11.78 3.06 -2.61
N LEU A 28 -12.42 3.63 -3.63
CA LEU A 28 -12.20 4.99 -4.11
C LEU A 28 -13.51 5.79 -4.10
N GLY A 29 -13.47 7.02 -3.58
CA GLY A 29 -14.66 7.88 -3.52
C GLY A 29 -14.43 9.40 -3.44
N PRO A 30 -15.52 10.18 -3.47
CA PRO A 30 -15.57 11.60 -3.10
C PRO A 30 -15.67 11.75 -1.57
N TYR A 31 -15.55 12.98 -1.05
CA TYR A 31 -15.73 13.26 0.37
C TYR A 31 -17.15 12.89 0.87
N SER A 32 -18.15 12.90 -0.01
CA SER A 32 -19.51 12.47 0.31
C SER A 32 -19.61 11.00 0.74
N ALA A 33 -18.63 10.14 0.39
CA ALA A 33 -18.51 8.76 0.90
C ALA A 33 -18.10 8.69 2.39
N ALA A 34 -17.43 9.72 2.91
CA ALA A 34 -16.85 9.75 4.26
C ALA A 34 -17.61 10.67 5.24
N MET A 35 -18.81 11.14 4.87
CA MET A 35 -19.66 11.98 5.72
C MET A 35 -20.31 11.19 6.87
N LYS A 36 -20.73 11.90 7.94
CA LYS A 36 -21.39 11.31 9.12
C LYS A 36 -22.57 10.38 8.79
N SER A 37 -23.37 10.71 7.77
CA SER A 37 -24.50 9.90 7.30
C SER A 37 -24.13 8.58 6.61
N LYS A 38 -22.84 8.36 6.29
CA LYS A 38 -22.35 7.14 5.62
C LYS A 38 -21.80 6.09 6.58
N LEU A 39 -21.78 6.34 7.90
CA LEU A 39 -21.24 5.39 8.89
C LEU A 39 -21.78 3.95 8.71
N PRO A 40 -23.10 3.70 8.56
CA PRO A 40 -23.63 2.34 8.41
C PRO A 40 -23.32 1.67 7.05
N ILE A 41 -22.73 2.42 6.11
CA ILE A 41 -22.23 1.91 4.83
C ILE A 41 -20.75 1.57 4.95
N LEU A 42 -19.96 2.44 5.60
CA LEU A 42 -18.54 2.19 5.88
C LEU A 42 -18.35 0.96 6.78
N GLU A 43 -19.13 0.84 7.85
CA GLU A 43 -19.13 -0.32 8.76
C GLU A 43 -19.57 -1.60 8.02
N ARG A 44 -20.67 -1.55 7.26
CA ARG A 44 -21.18 -2.68 6.46
C ARG A 44 -20.18 -3.17 5.42
N GLN A 45 -19.44 -2.26 4.80
CA GLN A 45 -18.40 -2.62 3.82
C GLN A 45 -17.13 -3.17 4.48
N GLY A 46 -16.97 -3.04 5.80
CA GLY A 46 -15.78 -3.48 6.54
C GLY A 46 -14.61 -2.48 6.50
N ILE A 47 -14.89 -1.19 6.27
CA ILE A 47 -13.86 -0.14 6.28
C ILE A 47 -13.27 0.01 7.69
N THR A 48 -11.94 0.04 7.78
CA THR A 48 -11.18 0.23 9.03
C THR A 48 -10.18 1.39 8.92
N HIS A 49 -9.74 1.71 7.70
CA HIS A 49 -8.77 2.77 7.41
C HIS A 49 -9.33 3.75 6.37
N ILE A 50 -8.98 5.03 6.47
CA ILE A 50 -9.40 6.07 5.51
C ILE A 50 -8.21 6.98 5.16
N VAL A 51 -7.88 7.07 3.87
CA VAL A 51 -6.98 8.09 3.32
C VAL A 51 -7.83 9.28 2.89
N CYS A 52 -7.67 10.39 3.61
CA CYS A 52 -8.41 11.64 3.44
C CYS A 52 -7.53 12.68 2.75
N VAL A 53 -7.79 12.93 1.46
CA VAL A 53 -6.98 13.82 0.63
C VAL A 53 -7.70 15.15 0.41
N ARG A 54 -7.10 16.25 0.86
CA ARG A 54 -7.71 17.58 0.85
C ARG A 54 -6.64 18.68 0.91
N GLN A 55 -6.93 19.88 0.46
CA GLN A 55 -6.16 21.07 0.83
C GLN A 55 -6.60 21.56 2.21
N ASP A 56 -5.74 22.24 2.96
CA ASP A 56 -6.12 22.88 4.23
C ASP A 56 -7.32 23.85 4.08
N ILE A 57 -7.47 24.52 2.93
CA ILE A 57 -8.67 25.34 2.62
C ILE A 57 -9.97 24.52 2.51
N GLU A 58 -9.88 23.21 2.21
CA GLU A 58 -11.01 22.28 2.16
C GLU A 58 -11.28 21.61 3.53
N ALA A 59 -10.36 21.72 4.50
CA ALA A 59 -10.42 21.01 5.78
C ALA A 59 -11.65 21.35 6.65
N ASN A 60 -12.34 22.45 6.36
CA ASN A 60 -13.62 22.77 7.00
C ASN A 60 -14.72 21.74 6.69
N PHE A 61 -14.70 21.11 5.51
CA PHE A 61 -15.71 20.13 5.08
C PHE A 61 -15.13 18.75 4.73
N ILE A 62 -13.86 18.65 4.33
CA ILE A 62 -13.17 17.37 4.10
C ILE A 62 -12.26 17.07 5.29
N LYS A 63 -12.74 16.26 6.24
CA LYS A 63 -12.05 15.97 7.52
C LYS A 63 -12.42 14.61 8.11
N PRO A 64 -11.59 14.05 9.02
CA PRO A 64 -11.95 12.85 9.78
C PRO A 64 -13.26 13.02 10.57
N ASN A 65 -14.34 12.40 10.07
CA ASN A 65 -15.65 12.45 10.73
C ASN A 65 -15.79 11.43 11.88
N PHE A 66 -14.94 10.41 11.92
CA PHE A 66 -15.01 9.28 12.86
C PHE A 66 -13.64 8.90 13.45
N PRO A 67 -12.90 9.83 14.09
CA PRO A 67 -11.50 9.61 14.51
C PRO A 67 -11.31 8.53 15.59
N HIS A 68 -12.40 8.00 16.17
CA HIS A 68 -12.39 6.90 17.13
C HIS A 68 -12.87 5.56 16.53
N THR A 69 -13.33 5.55 15.28
CA THR A 69 -13.87 4.37 14.58
C THR A 69 -12.93 3.88 13.48
N PHE A 70 -12.33 4.80 12.72
CA PHE A 70 -11.41 4.48 11.63
C PHE A 70 -10.04 5.09 11.87
N ARG A 71 -8.99 4.39 11.43
CA ARG A 71 -7.63 4.95 11.35
C ARG A 71 -7.53 5.86 10.14
N TYR A 72 -6.94 7.05 10.30
CA TYR A 72 -6.85 8.04 9.22
C TYR A 72 -5.41 8.31 8.80
N LEU A 73 -5.17 8.35 7.50
CA LEU A 73 -4.05 9.05 6.88
C LEU A 73 -4.62 10.33 6.25
N VAL A 74 -4.17 11.50 6.72
CA VAL A 74 -4.65 12.79 6.22
C VAL A 74 -3.53 13.43 5.40
N LEU A 75 -3.80 13.73 4.13
CA LEU A 75 -2.80 14.24 3.19
C LEU A 75 -3.19 15.63 2.70
N ASP A 76 -2.32 16.61 2.95
CA ASP A 76 -2.43 17.95 2.38
C ASP A 76 -1.85 17.96 0.96
N ILE A 77 -2.74 18.02 -0.03
CA ILE A 77 -2.42 17.89 -1.45
C ILE A 77 -3.32 18.83 -2.25
N ALA A 78 -2.73 19.77 -2.99
CA ALA A 78 -3.46 20.66 -3.90
C ALA A 78 -3.79 20.00 -5.25
N ASP A 79 -4.95 20.31 -5.82
CA ASP A 79 -5.40 19.70 -7.09
C ASP A 79 -4.94 20.51 -8.31
N ASN A 80 -3.62 20.64 -8.47
CA ASN A 80 -3.02 21.40 -9.56
C ASN A 80 -1.77 20.68 -10.14
N PRO A 81 -1.34 21.02 -11.37
CA PRO A 81 -0.24 20.33 -12.04
C PRO A 81 1.18 20.53 -11.47
N VAL A 82 1.37 21.45 -10.51
CA VAL A 82 2.69 21.70 -9.88
C VAL A 82 2.77 21.18 -8.43
N GLU A 83 1.69 20.59 -7.90
CA GLU A 83 1.74 19.87 -6.63
C GLU A 83 2.58 18.59 -6.76
N ASN A 84 3.52 18.42 -5.84
CA ASN A 84 4.32 17.21 -5.72
C ASN A 84 3.47 16.15 -5.00
N ILE A 85 2.79 15.29 -5.78
CA ILE A 85 2.04 14.16 -5.25
C ILE A 85 2.91 12.90 -5.10
N ILE A 86 3.96 12.76 -5.91
CA ILE A 86 4.83 11.56 -5.94
C ILE A 86 5.48 11.27 -4.58
N ARG A 87 5.80 12.32 -3.79
CA ARG A 87 6.30 12.18 -2.40
C ARG A 87 5.37 11.41 -1.46
N PHE A 88 4.06 11.36 -1.74
CA PHE A 88 3.06 10.70 -0.90
C PHE A 88 2.77 9.25 -1.31
N PHE A 89 3.21 8.80 -2.50
CA PHE A 89 2.94 7.44 -2.96
C PHE A 89 3.47 6.36 -2.00
N PRO A 90 4.72 6.42 -1.46
CA PRO A 90 5.22 5.40 -0.54
C PRO A 90 4.42 5.32 0.77
N THR A 91 4.15 6.45 1.41
CA THR A 91 3.37 6.51 2.67
C THR A 91 1.93 6.06 2.47
N THR A 92 1.33 6.38 1.31
CA THR A 92 -0.02 5.91 0.98
C THR A 92 -0.04 4.41 0.74
N LYS A 93 0.98 3.87 0.06
CA LYS A 93 1.14 2.42 -0.12
C LYS A 93 1.33 1.69 1.22
N GLU A 94 2.22 2.16 2.08
CA GLU A 94 2.49 1.57 3.40
C GLU A 94 1.21 1.50 4.25
N PHE A 95 0.38 2.54 4.23
CA PHE A 95 -0.89 2.60 4.93
C PHE A 95 -1.95 1.64 4.35
N ILE A 96 -2.02 1.50 3.02
CA ILE A 96 -2.92 0.55 2.35
C ILE A 96 -2.46 -0.90 2.60
N ASP A 97 -1.17 -1.20 2.42
CA ASP A 97 -0.58 -2.52 2.67
C ASP A 97 -0.83 -2.96 4.11
N SER A 98 -0.57 -2.08 5.09
CA SER A 98 -0.79 -2.36 6.52
C SER A 98 -2.26 -2.62 6.86
N CYS A 99 -3.19 -1.94 6.19
CA CYS A 99 -4.62 -2.19 6.31
C CYS A 99 -4.98 -3.58 5.77
N LEU A 100 -4.63 -3.86 4.51
CA LEU A 100 -5.00 -5.11 3.83
C LEU A 100 -4.33 -6.34 4.47
N ALA A 101 -3.09 -6.21 4.95
CA ALA A 101 -2.36 -7.28 5.64
C ALA A 101 -3.01 -7.72 6.97
N THR A 102 -3.87 -6.88 7.57
CA THR A 102 -4.66 -7.22 8.77
C THR A 102 -6.09 -7.67 8.45
N GLY A 103 -6.43 -7.84 7.16
CA GLY A 103 -7.78 -8.15 6.70
C GLY A 103 -8.76 -6.97 6.76
N GLY A 104 -8.27 -5.78 7.16
CA GLY A 104 -9.05 -4.54 7.14
C GLY A 104 -9.19 -3.96 5.74
N LYS A 105 -10.22 -3.14 5.51
CA LYS A 105 -10.46 -2.46 4.24
C LYS A 105 -10.25 -0.96 4.34
N VAL A 106 -9.86 -0.32 3.24
CA VAL A 106 -9.47 1.09 3.17
C VAL A 106 -10.27 1.88 2.14
N LEU A 107 -10.71 3.07 2.52
CA LEU A 107 -11.27 4.08 1.61
C LEU A 107 -10.23 5.17 1.32
N VAL A 108 -9.87 5.37 0.05
CA VAL A 108 -9.14 6.55 -0.42
C VAL A 108 -10.13 7.55 -1.00
N HIS A 109 -10.25 8.74 -0.40
CA HIS A 109 -11.15 9.78 -0.91
C HIS A 109 -10.46 11.13 -1.08
N GLY A 110 -10.92 11.86 -2.09
CA GLY A 110 -10.57 13.27 -2.30
C GLY A 110 -11.79 14.16 -2.04
N ASN A 111 -11.84 15.31 -2.72
CA ASN A 111 -13.06 16.11 -2.87
C ASN A 111 -14.07 15.39 -3.78
N ALA A 112 -13.92 15.49 -5.11
CA ALA A 112 -14.80 14.81 -6.07
C ALA A 112 -14.47 13.32 -6.31
N GLY A 113 -13.34 12.84 -5.79
CA GLY A 113 -12.85 11.48 -6.08
C GLY A 113 -12.39 11.29 -7.53
N ILE A 114 -11.92 12.37 -8.18
CA ILE A 114 -11.61 12.43 -9.62
C ILE A 114 -10.10 12.43 -9.89
N SER A 115 -9.36 13.34 -9.25
CA SER A 115 -7.93 13.58 -9.54
C SER A 115 -7.03 13.06 -8.42
N ARG A 116 -6.76 13.86 -7.37
CA ARG A 116 -5.81 13.52 -6.27
C ARG A 116 -5.92 12.09 -5.74
N SER A 117 -7.11 11.68 -5.29
CA SER A 117 -7.32 10.35 -4.71
C SER A 117 -7.26 9.22 -5.75
N ALA A 118 -7.61 9.50 -7.01
CA ALA A 118 -7.46 8.53 -8.10
C ALA A 118 -5.98 8.32 -8.43
N ALA A 119 -5.17 9.37 -8.47
CA ALA A 119 -3.73 9.28 -8.68
C ALA A 119 -3.05 8.41 -7.61
N LEU A 120 -3.39 8.59 -6.32
CA LEU A 120 -2.88 7.73 -5.25
C LEU A 120 -3.26 6.24 -5.43
N VAL A 121 -4.50 5.95 -5.84
CA VAL A 121 -4.95 4.58 -6.10
C VAL A 121 -4.25 3.99 -7.33
N ILE A 122 -4.07 4.77 -8.40
CA ILE A 122 -3.34 4.34 -9.60
C ILE A 122 -1.88 4.04 -9.25
N ALA A 123 -1.18 4.91 -8.50
CA ALA A 123 0.19 4.66 -8.02
C ALA A 123 0.30 3.37 -7.20
N TYR A 124 -0.68 3.12 -6.31
CA TYR A 124 -0.74 1.90 -5.52
C TYR A 124 -0.91 0.64 -6.41
N LEU A 125 -1.79 0.67 -7.41
CA LEU A 125 -1.97 -0.43 -8.37
C LEU A 125 -0.67 -0.68 -9.17
N MET A 126 -0.04 0.39 -9.66
CA MET A 126 1.19 0.32 -10.45
C MET A 126 2.32 -0.36 -9.69
N GLU A 127 2.67 0.11 -8.48
CA GLU A 127 3.77 -0.46 -7.69
C GLU A 127 3.44 -1.84 -7.09
N THR A 128 2.18 -2.12 -6.76
CA THR A 128 1.78 -3.38 -6.10
C THR A 128 1.63 -4.54 -7.08
N PHE A 129 1.16 -4.28 -8.31
CA PHE A 129 0.88 -5.33 -9.31
C PHE A 129 1.80 -5.26 -10.54
N GLY A 130 2.73 -4.29 -10.60
CA GLY A 130 3.61 -4.08 -11.75
C GLY A 130 2.87 -3.54 -12.99
N MET A 131 1.61 -3.11 -12.85
CA MET A 131 0.80 -2.57 -13.94
C MET A 131 1.40 -1.27 -14.47
N LYS A 132 1.42 -1.06 -15.79
CA LYS A 132 1.80 0.24 -16.35
C LYS A 132 0.74 1.29 -16.03
N TYR A 133 1.11 2.57 -16.09
CA TYR A 133 0.21 3.71 -15.87
C TYR A 133 -1.09 3.57 -16.64
N ARG A 134 -1.01 3.26 -17.94
CA ARG A 134 -2.19 3.08 -18.81
C ARG A 134 -3.13 1.99 -18.28
N ASP A 135 -2.57 0.84 -17.90
CA ASP A 135 -3.33 -0.34 -17.55
C ASP A 135 -3.98 -0.17 -16.16
N ALA A 136 -3.23 0.40 -15.21
CA ALA A 136 -3.75 0.79 -13.90
C ALA A 136 -4.81 1.90 -13.99
N PHE A 137 -4.60 2.92 -14.84
CA PHE A 137 -5.60 3.96 -15.11
C PHE A 137 -6.90 3.35 -15.66
N SER A 138 -6.81 2.49 -16.69
CA SER A 138 -7.99 1.83 -17.27
C SER A 138 -8.73 0.96 -16.24
N HIS A 139 -8.02 0.16 -15.43
CA HIS A 139 -8.65 -0.66 -14.37
C HIS A 139 -9.42 0.21 -13.36
N VAL A 140 -8.90 1.38 -12.97
CA VAL A 140 -9.62 2.30 -12.08
C VAL A 140 -10.79 2.98 -12.82
N GLN A 141 -10.61 3.36 -14.08
CA GLN A 141 -11.64 4.03 -14.88
C GLN A 141 -12.85 3.13 -15.19
N GLU A 142 -12.64 1.84 -15.48
CA GLU A 142 -13.72 0.85 -15.64
C GLU A 142 -14.68 0.82 -14.45
N ARG A 143 -14.14 1.00 -13.24
CA ARG A 143 -14.89 0.94 -11.98
C ARG A 143 -15.41 2.31 -11.56
N ARG A 144 -14.67 3.39 -11.87
CA ARG A 144 -15.04 4.78 -11.59
C ARG A 144 -14.77 5.65 -12.82
N PHE A 145 -15.70 5.64 -13.77
CA PHE A 145 -15.59 6.29 -15.09
C PHE A 145 -15.16 7.77 -15.05
N CYS A 146 -15.46 8.48 -13.96
CA CYS A 146 -15.18 9.90 -13.80
C CYS A 146 -13.77 10.24 -13.31
N ILE A 147 -12.87 9.26 -13.10
CA ILE A 147 -11.48 9.58 -12.75
C ILE A 147 -10.75 10.31 -13.89
N ASN A 148 -10.01 11.35 -13.50
CA ASN A 148 -9.23 12.20 -14.39
C ASN A 148 -8.15 12.92 -13.55
N PRO A 149 -7.02 12.27 -13.24
CA PRO A 149 -5.85 12.93 -12.66
C PRO A 149 -5.42 14.13 -13.51
N ASN A 150 -5.07 15.25 -12.88
CA ASN A 150 -4.53 16.39 -13.63
C ASN A 150 -3.19 16.02 -14.31
N VAL A 151 -2.81 16.75 -15.36
CA VAL A 151 -1.65 16.42 -16.21
C VAL A 151 -0.32 16.30 -15.44
N GLY A 152 -0.13 17.08 -14.37
CA GLY A 152 1.08 16.99 -13.53
C GLY A 152 1.12 15.71 -12.70
N PHE A 153 -0.04 15.20 -12.28
CA PHE A 153 -0.13 13.88 -11.64
C PHE A 153 0.06 12.74 -12.64
N VAL A 154 -0.43 12.89 -13.88
CA VAL A 154 -0.17 11.91 -14.96
C VAL A 154 1.33 11.78 -15.22
N HIS A 155 2.06 12.89 -15.34
CA HIS A 155 3.52 12.88 -15.50
C HIS A 155 4.21 12.25 -14.28
N GLN A 156 3.84 12.63 -13.06
CA GLN A 156 4.40 12.04 -11.84
C GLN A 156 4.13 10.53 -11.67
N LEU A 157 3.00 10.03 -12.19
CA LEU A 157 2.74 8.59 -12.26
C LEU A 157 3.66 7.88 -13.27
N GLN A 158 3.92 8.50 -14.43
CA GLN A 158 4.85 8.01 -15.44
C GLN A 158 6.32 8.06 -14.98
N GLU A 159 6.70 9.07 -14.18
CA GLU A 159 7.99 9.11 -13.49
C GLU A 159 8.11 7.97 -12.45
N TYR A 160 7.03 7.70 -11.70
CA TYR A 160 6.98 6.60 -10.74
C TYR A 160 7.08 5.22 -11.42
N GLU A 161 6.54 5.07 -12.64
CA GLU A 161 6.65 3.86 -13.47
C GLU A 161 8.10 3.41 -13.65
N ALA A 162 8.99 4.31 -14.06
CA ALA A 162 10.41 4.02 -14.20
C ALA A 162 11.05 3.61 -12.85
N ILE A 163 10.67 4.29 -11.76
CA ILE A 163 11.24 4.07 -10.42
C ILE A 163 10.87 2.68 -9.89
N TYR A 164 9.59 2.28 -9.87
CA TYR A 164 9.24 0.97 -9.30
C TYR A 164 9.53 -0.19 -10.27
N LEU A 165 9.48 -0.01 -11.60
CA LEU A 165 9.90 -1.08 -12.51
C LEU A 165 11.38 -1.43 -12.32
N ALA A 166 12.24 -0.45 -12.05
CA ALA A 166 13.62 -0.70 -11.65
C ALA A 166 13.71 -1.49 -10.32
N LYS A 167 12.96 -1.09 -9.28
CA LYS A 167 12.90 -1.83 -8.00
C LYS A 167 12.43 -3.29 -8.19
N LEU A 168 11.36 -3.51 -8.96
CA LEU A 168 10.82 -4.84 -9.24
C LEU A 168 11.82 -5.70 -10.01
N THR A 169 12.51 -5.13 -11.01
CA THR A 169 13.56 -5.81 -11.77
C THR A 169 14.69 -6.25 -10.85
N ILE A 170 15.19 -5.38 -9.97
CA ILE A 170 16.21 -5.71 -8.97
C ILE A 170 15.73 -6.83 -8.03
N LYS A 171 14.48 -6.77 -7.56
CA LYS A 171 13.86 -7.79 -6.69
C LYS A 171 13.65 -9.14 -7.39
N MET A 172 13.49 -9.16 -8.71
CA MET A 172 13.44 -10.40 -9.50
C MET A 172 14.84 -10.93 -9.84
N MET A 173 15.85 -10.08 -9.88
CA MET A 173 17.25 -10.44 -10.14
C MET A 173 18.03 -10.86 -8.89
N SER A 174 17.53 -10.60 -7.67
CA SER A 174 18.17 -11.09 -6.44
C SER A 174 18.08 -12.62 -6.35
N PRO A 175 19.21 -13.37 -6.37
CA PRO A 175 19.20 -14.82 -6.52
C PRO A 175 18.84 -15.54 -5.23
N MET A 176 18.32 -16.76 -5.35
CA MET A 176 18.02 -17.62 -4.19
C MET A 176 19.22 -18.48 -3.78
N GLN A 177 19.67 -18.57 -2.53
CA GLN A 177 19.29 -17.88 -1.28
C GLN A 177 17.81 -18.05 -0.83
N LEU A 178 17.48 -18.82 0.20
CA LEU A 178 18.28 -19.69 1.06
C LEU A 178 17.99 -21.14 0.65
N GLY A 179 19.01 -21.95 0.34
CA GLY A 179 18.72 -23.27 -0.23
C GLY A 179 19.91 -24.15 -0.63
N ARG A 180 21.01 -24.18 0.13
CA ARG A 180 22.03 -25.24 -0.02
C ARG A 180 22.89 -25.45 1.24
N SER A 181 23.03 -26.73 1.60
CA SER A 181 24.21 -27.33 2.24
C SER A 181 24.61 -26.91 3.66
N PHE A 182 24.01 -27.57 4.65
CA PHE A 182 24.77 -28.16 5.77
C PHE A 182 24.29 -29.59 6.04
N LEU A 183 24.61 -30.49 5.11
CA LEU A 183 24.58 -31.95 5.32
C LEU A 183 25.99 -32.50 5.05
N GLN A 184 26.79 -32.62 6.10
CA GLN A 184 28.02 -33.41 6.08
C GLN A 184 27.88 -34.52 7.11
N ALA A 185 27.57 -35.73 6.63
CA ALA A 185 27.38 -36.90 7.49
C ALA A 185 28.73 -37.44 7.96
N GLY A 186 29.05 -37.23 9.25
CA GLY A 186 30.16 -37.90 9.92
C GLY A 186 29.73 -39.25 10.49
N MET A 187 30.23 -40.36 9.93
CA MET A 187 30.11 -41.69 10.53
C MET A 187 31.13 -41.89 11.68
N PRO A 188 30.84 -42.73 12.69
CA PRO A 188 31.61 -42.77 13.93
C PRO A 188 32.91 -43.60 13.85
N GLY A 189 33.96 -43.12 14.54
CA GLY A 189 35.26 -43.79 14.70
C GLY A 189 35.51 -44.34 16.12
N SER A 190 36.16 -45.50 16.21
CA SER A 190 36.28 -46.34 17.42
C SER A 190 37.11 -45.77 18.58
N ARG A 191 36.75 -46.17 19.82
CA ARG A 191 37.58 -46.03 21.04
C ARG A 191 38.70 -47.07 21.11
N LYS A 192 39.93 -46.70 21.50
CA LYS A 192 40.64 -47.19 22.72
C LYS A 192 42.15 -46.84 22.77
N ARG A 193 42.62 -46.54 24.01
CA ARG A 193 43.99 -46.77 24.55
C ARG A 193 45.13 -45.87 24.01
N SER A 194 46.19 -45.54 24.77
CA SER A 194 46.50 -45.81 26.20
C SER A 194 47.79 -45.11 26.70
N LEU A 195 47.83 -44.76 28.00
CA LEU A 195 49.03 -44.55 28.88
C LEU A 195 49.85 -43.25 28.59
N GLU A 196 50.06 -42.39 29.61
CA GLU A 196 51.31 -42.20 30.44
C GLU A 196 52.32 -41.25 29.73
N GLU A 197 53.04 -40.33 30.38
CA GLU A 197 53.49 -40.14 31.78
C GLU A 197 53.60 -38.62 32.16
N ASP A 198 53.93 -38.30 33.41
CA ASP A 198 54.02 -36.95 34.04
C ASP A 198 55.36 -36.19 33.69
N GLU A 199 55.79 -35.01 34.20
CA GLU A 199 55.68 -34.21 35.45
C GLU A 199 55.65 -32.67 35.13
N ASP A 200 55.59 -31.70 36.05
CA ASP A 200 54.73 -31.40 37.23
C ASP A 200 54.98 -29.91 37.67
N PHE A 201 54.20 -29.37 38.63
CA PHE A 201 54.23 -28.02 39.24
C PHE A 201 53.88 -26.82 38.32
N GLY A 202 53.32 -25.71 38.83
CA GLY A 202 52.92 -25.39 40.20
C GLY A 202 52.08 -24.09 40.25
N ALA A 203 51.46 -23.79 41.38
CA ALA A 203 50.49 -22.70 41.49
C ALA A 203 51.10 -21.33 41.84
N MET A 204 50.57 -20.25 41.25
CA MET A 204 50.43 -18.98 41.97
C MET A 204 49.30 -18.10 41.43
N GLN A 205 48.41 -17.67 42.34
CA GLN A 205 47.58 -16.49 42.14
C GLN A 205 48.38 -15.25 42.55
N VAL A 206 48.18 -14.13 41.85
CA VAL A 206 48.36 -12.78 42.41
C VAL A 206 47.23 -11.88 41.94
N THR A 207 46.71 -11.07 42.85
CA THR A 207 45.65 -10.07 42.64
C THR A 207 46.19 -8.66 42.90
N ALA A 208 45.35 -7.65 42.63
CA ALA A 208 45.62 -6.22 42.81
C ALA A 208 46.57 -5.59 41.74
N ALA A 209 46.57 -4.27 41.50
CA ALA A 209 45.81 -3.19 42.15
C ALA A 209 45.41 -2.04 41.20
N GLN A 210 44.31 -1.37 41.56
CA GLN A 210 44.04 0.08 41.54
C GLN A 210 44.80 1.09 40.64
N ASN A 211 43.98 2.01 40.11
CA ASN A 211 44.18 3.46 39.90
C ASN A 211 45.09 3.96 38.76
N GLY A 212 44.46 4.76 37.89
CA GLY A 212 45.03 5.74 36.97
C GLY A 212 43.94 6.74 36.60
#